data_AF-A0A4U1CGM9-F1
#
_entry.id   AF-A0A4U1CGM9-F1
#
_cell.length_a   1.000
_cell.length_b   1.000
_cell.length_c   1.000
_cell.angle_alpha   90.00
_cell.angle_beta   90.00
_cell.angle_gamma   90.00
#
_symmetry.space_group_name_H-M   'P 1'
#
loop_
_entity.id
_entity.type
_entity.pdbx_description
1 polymer ?
#
loop_
_entity_poly.entity_id
_entity_poly.type
_entity_poly.pdbx_seq_one_letter_code
_entity_poly.pdbx_strand_id
1 'polypeptide(L)'
;MKKLIIVVMACYGLNARAQVDESKNFLYFYSDSVVYANSIKLRPDFYNSWQLRADSRRIPQEQVKFFNNENGFFANTRRQTIIGEGSFSERIVQGKINLFQEIARDAFLYDRGYGYGRHRYGPPVRQSVDPRMYYNKGYTDLKKVNYNNLKHDMADNPVSMNLLEGYRKNMNASKTMYVAAGASIVAGLVSFVVKGSNNARLSDGNSFGHQQGFSSMSTPNFASSFLFLGLGAGLAAGGYAVDRSGYRKLEMAVDAYNR
;
A
#
# COMPACT_ATOMS: atom_id res chain seq x y z
N MET A 1 37.20 20.64 -34.97
CA MET A 1 35.89 20.27 -35.55
C MET A 1 35.40 18.88 -35.12
N LYS A 2 36.23 17.82 -35.11
CA LYS A 2 35.80 16.46 -34.69
C LYS A 2 35.22 16.36 -33.27
N LYS A 3 35.69 17.19 -32.32
CA LYS A 3 35.22 17.16 -30.92
C LYS A 3 33.80 17.73 -30.71
N LEU A 4 33.34 18.63 -31.58
CA LEU A 4 31.98 19.21 -31.49
C LEU A 4 30.90 18.22 -31.98
N ILE A 5 31.22 17.38 -32.97
CA ILE A 5 30.28 16.38 -33.50
C ILE A 5 29.97 15.30 -32.47
N ILE A 6 30.96 14.91 -31.65
CA ILE A 6 30.77 13.90 -30.58
C ILE A 6 29.82 14.41 -29.49
N VAL A 7 29.91 15.69 -29.11
CA VAL A 7 29.02 16.30 -28.11
C VAL A 7 27.59 16.41 -28.64
N VAL A 8 27.41 16.79 -29.92
CA VAL A 8 26.09 16.84 -30.54
C VAL A 8 25.48 15.44 -30.66
N MET A 9 26.24 14.41 -31.09
CA MET A 9 25.75 13.02 -31.12
C MET A 9 25.40 12.47 -29.72
N ALA A 10 26.18 12.82 -28.69
CA ALA A 10 25.85 12.44 -27.30
C ALA A 10 24.56 13.11 -26.81
N CYS A 11 24.32 14.37 -27.18
CA CYS A 11 23.07 15.08 -26.87
C CYS A 11 21.86 14.54 -27.65
N TYR A 12 22.05 14.01 -28.86
CA TYR A 12 20.97 13.33 -29.60
C TYR A 12 20.66 11.94 -29.04
N GLY A 13 21.66 11.20 -28.55
CA GLY A 13 21.45 9.88 -27.92
C GLY A 13 20.66 9.92 -26.61
N LEU A 14 20.69 11.05 -25.89
CA LEU A 14 19.96 11.22 -24.63
C LEU A 14 18.49 11.63 -24.82
N ASN A 15 18.10 12.09 -26.01
CA ASN A 15 16.73 12.54 -26.30
C ASN A 15 15.86 11.48 -27.00
N ALA A 16 16.40 10.28 -27.26
CA ALA A 16 15.65 9.17 -27.85
C ALA A 16 14.72 8.42 -26.86
N ARG A 17 14.38 9.03 -25.71
CA ARG A 17 13.16 8.64 -25.01
C ARG A 17 12.00 9.12 -25.86
N ALA A 18 11.58 8.26 -26.79
CA ALA A 18 10.44 8.46 -27.67
C ALA A 18 9.30 9.06 -26.85
N GLN A 19 8.86 10.26 -27.22
CA GLN A 19 7.66 10.85 -26.65
C GLN A 19 6.51 9.89 -26.98
N VAL A 20 6.06 9.16 -25.97
CA VAL A 20 5.02 8.15 -26.12
C VAL A 20 3.70 8.87 -26.28
N ASP A 21 2.99 8.59 -27.37
CA ASP A 21 1.68 9.17 -27.65
C ASP A 21 0.61 8.44 -26.84
N GLU A 22 0.30 8.97 -25.65
CA GLU A 22 -0.72 8.41 -24.74
C GLU A 22 -2.15 8.51 -25.26
N SER A 23 -2.40 9.19 -26.38
CA SER A 23 -3.72 9.21 -27.02
C SER A 23 -4.05 7.89 -27.75
N LYS A 24 -3.04 7.06 -28.00
CA LYS A 24 -3.17 5.79 -28.74
C LYS A 24 -3.01 4.58 -27.84
N ASN A 25 -3.51 3.45 -28.32
CA ASN A 25 -3.25 2.16 -27.70
C ASN A 25 -1.80 1.74 -27.98
N PHE A 26 -1.02 1.47 -26.93
CA PHE A 26 0.37 1.06 -27.07
C PHE A 26 0.83 0.09 -26.00
N LEU A 27 1.90 -0.63 -26.31
CA LEU A 27 2.69 -1.47 -25.40
C LEU A 27 4.08 -0.85 -25.28
N TYR A 28 4.49 -0.60 -24.04
CA TYR A 28 5.84 -0.18 -23.71
C TYR A 28 6.58 -1.36 -23.09
N PHE A 29 7.69 -1.77 -23.68
CA PHE A 29 8.44 -2.95 -23.25
C PHE A 29 9.58 -2.58 -22.29
N TYR A 30 10.09 -3.56 -21.54
CA TYR A 30 11.27 -3.38 -20.70
C TYR A 30 12.57 -3.13 -21.49
N SER A 31 12.55 -3.39 -22.79
CA SER A 31 13.59 -3.00 -23.76
C SER A 31 13.51 -1.52 -24.17
N ASP A 32 12.59 -0.76 -23.58
CA ASP A 32 12.25 0.63 -23.92
C ASP A 32 11.73 0.82 -25.36
N SER A 33 11.35 -0.26 -26.05
CA SER A 33 10.64 -0.21 -27.33
C SER A 33 9.15 0.03 -27.13
N VAL A 34 8.51 0.71 -28.08
CA VAL A 34 7.07 1.00 -28.09
C VAL A 34 6.42 0.38 -29.31
N VAL A 35 5.31 -0.32 -29.11
CA VAL A 35 4.48 -0.87 -30.20
C VAL A 35 3.08 -0.30 -30.08
N TYR A 36 2.65 0.42 -31.11
CA TYR A 36 1.26 0.86 -31.24
C TYR A 36 0.41 -0.26 -31.83
N ALA A 37 -0.82 -0.38 -31.36
CA ALA A 37 -1.78 -1.38 -31.82
C ALA A 37 -3.16 -0.74 -31.95
N ASN A 38 -4.05 -1.32 -32.76
CA ASN A 38 -5.43 -0.82 -32.84
C ASN A 38 -6.22 -1.23 -31.59
N SER A 39 -6.04 -2.46 -31.10
CA SER A 39 -6.74 -2.96 -29.91
C SER A 39 -5.82 -3.74 -28.99
N ILE A 40 -5.82 -3.38 -27.70
CA ILE A 40 -5.07 -4.08 -26.64
C ILE A 40 -6.04 -4.59 -25.58
N LYS A 41 -6.06 -5.91 -25.37
CA LYS A 41 -6.98 -6.58 -24.44
C LYS A 41 -6.20 -7.46 -23.47
N LEU A 42 -6.52 -7.32 -22.18
CA LEU A 42 -6.07 -8.24 -21.14
C LEU A 42 -7.25 -9.15 -20.77
N ARG A 43 -7.14 -10.45 -21.06
CA ARG A 43 -8.23 -11.42 -20.84
C ARG A 43 -7.67 -12.73 -20.25
N PRO A 44 -8.43 -13.45 -19.42
CA PRO A 44 -8.05 -14.80 -19.01
C PRO A 44 -8.06 -15.75 -20.21
N ASP A 45 -7.27 -16.81 -20.14
CA ASP A 45 -7.34 -17.94 -21.05
C ASP A 45 -8.19 -19.08 -20.48
N PHE A 46 -8.27 -20.19 -21.23
CA PHE A 46 -9.02 -21.38 -20.81
C PHE A 46 -8.52 -22.00 -19.49
N TYR A 47 -7.28 -21.71 -19.09
CA TYR A 47 -6.68 -22.15 -17.83
C TYR A 47 -6.72 -21.06 -16.76
N ASN A 48 -7.54 -20.03 -16.94
CA ASN A 48 -7.69 -18.90 -16.03
C ASN A 48 -6.42 -18.05 -15.86
N SER A 49 -5.45 -18.17 -16.76
CA SER A 49 -4.23 -17.36 -16.76
C SER A 49 -4.43 -16.09 -17.56
N TRP A 50 -4.02 -14.94 -17.02
CA TRP A 50 -4.16 -13.67 -17.73
C TRP A 50 -3.25 -13.63 -18.97
N GLN A 51 -3.82 -13.28 -20.12
CA GLN A 51 -3.10 -13.10 -21.36
C GLN A 51 -3.31 -11.69 -21.92
N LEU A 52 -2.22 -11.05 -22.31
CA LEU A 52 -2.25 -9.78 -23.02
C LEU A 52 -2.24 -10.03 -24.53
N ARG A 53 -3.16 -9.38 -25.24
CA ARG A 53 -3.26 -9.47 -26.70
C ARG A 53 -3.26 -8.09 -27.34
N ALA A 54 -2.57 -7.98 -28.46
CA ALA A 54 -2.50 -6.78 -29.29
C ALA A 54 -2.83 -7.17 -30.73
N ASP A 55 -3.88 -6.58 -31.31
CA ASP A 55 -4.36 -6.90 -32.66
C ASP A 55 -4.50 -8.41 -32.91
N SER A 56 -5.09 -9.11 -31.93
CA SER A 56 -5.26 -10.58 -31.88
C SER A 56 -4.00 -11.43 -31.68
N ARG A 57 -2.80 -10.84 -31.65
CA ARG A 57 -1.55 -11.55 -31.33
C ARG A 57 -1.34 -11.62 -29.82
N ARG A 58 -0.85 -12.76 -29.33
CA ARG A 58 -0.49 -12.93 -27.91
C ARG A 58 0.85 -12.24 -27.65
N ILE A 59 0.88 -11.38 -26.63
CA ILE A 59 2.08 -10.68 -26.19
C ILE A 59 2.53 -11.26 -24.84
N PRO A 60 3.80 -11.67 -24.70
CA PRO A 60 4.34 -12.08 -23.40
C PRO A 60 4.28 -10.92 -22.40
N GLN A 61 3.48 -11.08 -21.34
CA GLN A 61 3.28 -10.05 -20.32
C GLN A 61 4.59 -9.64 -19.64
N GLU A 62 5.49 -10.61 -19.48
CA GLU A 62 6.78 -10.46 -18.82
C GLU A 62 7.69 -9.43 -19.50
N GLN A 63 7.51 -9.21 -20.80
CA GLN A 63 8.27 -8.26 -21.59
C GLN A 63 7.66 -6.86 -21.55
N VAL A 64 6.38 -6.76 -21.19
CA VAL A 64 5.62 -5.50 -21.19
C VAL A 64 5.77 -4.82 -19.84
N LYS A 65 6.23 -3.57 -19.88
CA LYS A 65 6.39 -2.70 -18.72
C LYS A 65 5.13 -1.87 -18.47
N PHE A 66 4.61 -1.24 -19.52
CA PHE A 66 3.36 -0.50 -19.49
C PHE A 66 2.51 -0.85 -20.70
N PHE A 67 1.20 -0.72 -20.57
CA PHE A 67 0.34 -0.67 -21.74
C PHE A 67 -0.78 0.34 -21.53
N ASN A 68 -1.20 0.96 -22.63
CA ASN A 68 -2.33 1.86 -22.67
C ASN A 68 -3.41 1.24 -23.54
N ASN A 69 -4.65 1.25 -23.07
CA ASN A 69 -5.79 0.85 -23.87
C ASN A 69 -7.01 1.74 -23.58
N GLU A 70 -8.14 1.45 -24.22
CA GLU A 70 -9.40 2.17 -24.04
C GLU A 70 -9.91 2.18 -22.58
N ASN A 71 -9.47 1.24 -21.74
CA ASN A 71 -9.88 1.15 -20.34
C ASN A 71 -8.97 1.95 -19.41
N GLY A 72 -7.76 2.31 -19.83
CA GLY A 72 -6.81 3.06 -19.02
C GLY A 72 -5.35 2.70 -19.28
N PHE A 73 -4.50 3.20 -18.38
CA PHE A 73 -3.06 3.00 -18.44
C PHE A 73 -2.61 2.03 -17.33
N PHE A 74 -1.86 1.00 -17.70
CA PHE A 74 -1.53 -0.10 -16.79
C PHE A 74 -0.03 -0.33 -16.75
N ALA A 75 0.47 -0.73 -15.58
CA ALA A 75 1.87 -1.02 -15.32
C ALA A 75 2.06 -2.41 -14.76
N ASN A 76 3.11 -3.10 -15.23
CA ASN A 76 3.46 -4.44 -14.79
C ASN A 76 4.17 -4.42 -13.43
N THR A 77 3.64 -5.16 -12.46
CA THR A 77 4.17 -5.23 -11.09
C THR A 77 5.10 -6.40 -10.84
N ARG A 78 5.41 -7.23 -11.86
CA ARG A 78 6.28 -8.42 -11.74
C ARG A 78 7.60 -8.14 -11.03
N ARG A 79 8.28 -7.02 -11.35
CA ARG A 79 9.57 -6.67 -10.72
C ARG A 79 9.44 -6.32 -9.22
N GLN A 80 8.23 -6.21 -8.70
CA GLN A 80 7.93 -5.82 -7.33
C GLN A 80 7.29 -6.95 -6.51
N THR A 81 6.86 -8.04 -7.14
CA THR A 81 6.25 -9.20 -6.47
C THR A 81 7.27 -10.33 -6.33
N ILE A 82 7.32 -10.97 -5.15
CA ILE A 82 8.29 -12.04 -4.84
C ILE A 82 8.04 -13.29 -5.70
N ILE A 83 6.79 -13.52 -6.12
CA ILE A 83 6.37 -14.73 -6.86
C ILE A 83 6.46 -14.54 -8.38
N GLY A 84 6.82 -13.35 -8.88
CA GLY A 84 7.12 -13.15 -10.31
C GLY A 84 5.93 -13.32 -11.28
N GLU A 85 4.72 -13.54 -10.76
CA GLU A 85 3.49 -13.55 -11.55
C GLU A 85 3.24 -12.14 -12.12
N GLY A 86 3.00 -12.07 -13.43
CA GLY A 86 2.73 -10.82 -14.14
C GLY A 86 1.36 -10.26 -13.77
N SER A 87 1.31 -9.45 -12.71
CA SER A 87 0.13 -8.64 -12.37
C SER A 87 0.25 -7.24 -12.99
N PHE A 88 -0.89 -6.65 -13.36
CA PHE A 88 -0.96 -5.31 -13.92
C PHE A 88 -1.80 -4.40 -13.02
N SER A 89 -1.18 -3.32 -12.54
CA SER A 89 -1.84 -2.25 -11.77
C SER A 89 -2.29 -1.11 -12.68
N GLU A 90 -3.46 -0.52 -12.40
CA GLU A 90 -4.03 0.60 -13.15
C GLU A 90 -3.55 1.93 -12.61
N ARG A 91 -3.28 2.90 -13.49
CA ARG A 91 -2.93 4.27 -13.12
C ARG A 91 -4.16 5.02 -12.63
N ILE A 92 -4.12 5.46 -11.38
CA ILE A 92 -5.20 6.23 -10.73
C ILE A 92 -4.88 7.73 -10.66
N VAL A 93 -3.60 8.12 -10.74
CA VAL A 93 -3.17 9.52 -10.74
C VAL A 93 -2.07 9.70 -11.79
N GLN A 94 -2.19 10.75 -12.60
CA GLN A 94 -1.20 11.18 -13.57
C GLN A 94 -0.64 12.55 -13.16
N GLY A 95 0.67 12.73 -13.27
CA GLY A 95 1.36 13.96 -12.86
C GLY A 95 2.87 13.84 -13.01
N LYS A 96 3.64 14.59 -12.21
CA LYS A 96 5.11 14.44 -12.15
C LYS A 96 5.51 13.02 -11.74
N ILE A 97 4.73 12.41 -10.85
CA ILE A 97 4.70 10.96 -10.65
C ILE A 97 3.33 10.40 -11.02
N ASN A 98 3.32 9.19 -11.57
CA ASN A 98 2.09 8.44 -11.77
C ASN A 98 1.89 7.46 -10.62
N LEU A 99 0.67 7.36 -10.08
CA LEU A 99 0.30 6.36 -9.08
C LEU A 99 -0.47 5.23 -9.71
N PHE A 100 -0.16 4.01 -9.30
CA PHE A 100 -0.78 2.78 -9.76
C PHE A 100 -1.32 1.97 -8.60
N GLN A 101 -2.49 1.39 -8.82
CA GLN A 101 -3.16 0.54 -7.87
C GLN A 101 -3.41 -0.84 -8.45
N GLU A 102 -3.17 -1.86 -7.63
CA GLU A 102 -3.52 -3.23 -7.97
C GLU A 102 -5.05 -3.39 -7.95
N ILE A 103 -5.60 -3.85 -9.08
CA ILE A 103 -7.01 -4.17 -9.20
C ILE A 103 -7.14 -5.67 -9.04
N ALA A 104 -7.99 -6.09 -8.11
CA ALA A 104 -8.39 -7.49 -8.00
C ALA A 104 -9.15 -7.88 -9.28
N ARG A 105 -8.46 -8.59 -10.18
CA ARG A 105 -9.06 -9.13 -11.41
C ARG A 105 -9.48 -10.56 -11.14
N ASP A 106 -10.77 -10.74 -10.91
CA ASP A 106 -11.39 -12.04 -10.83
C ASP A 106 -11.80 -12.48 -12.23
N ALA A 107 -11.20 -13.56 -12.69
CA ALA A 107 -11.45 -14.09 -14.02
C ALA A 107 -12.86 -14.72 -14.13
N PHE A 108 -13.46 -15.16 -13.03
CA PHE A 108 -14.85 -15.64 -13.01
C PHE A 108 -15.86 -14.51 -13.28
N LEU A 109 -15.54 -13.28 -12.83
CA LEU A 109 -16.37 -12.09 -13.09
C LEU A 109 -16.16 -11.53 -14.51
N TYR A 110 -14.99 -11.77 -15.11
CA TYR A 110 -14.65 -11.28 -16.45
C TYR A 110 -15.55 -11.87 -17.55
N ASP A 111 -15.83 -13.18 -17.52
CA ASP A 111 -16.62 -13.87 -18.56
C ASP A 111 -18.11 -13.54 -18.52
N ARG A 112 -18.63 -13.11 -17.38
CA ARG A 112 -20.07 -12.87 -17.18
C ARG A 112 -20.56 -11.51 -17.70
N GLY A 113 -19.74 -10.81 -18.50
CA GLY A 113 -20.09 -9.49 -19.03
C GLY A 113 -20.12 -8.39 -17.97
N TYR A 114 -19.73 -8.67 -16.72
CA TYR A 114 -19.28 -7.65 -15.78
C TYR A 114 -17.89 -7.21 -16.22
N GLY A 115 -17.84 -6.58 -17.40
CA GLY A 115 -16.71 -5.76 -17.75
C GLY A 115 -16.44 -4.86 -16.55
N TYR A 116 -15.19 -4.78 -16.14
CA TYR A 116 -14.69 -3.80 -15.19
C TYR A 116 -14.80 -2.37 -15.77
N GLY A 117 -15.92 -2.06 -16.44
CA GLY A 117 -16.41 -0.74 -16.77
C GLY A 117 -16.99 -0.09 -15.52
N ARG A 118 -16.16 0.08 -14.49
CA ARG A 118 -16.18 1.38 -13.83
C ARG A 118 -15.53 2.35 -14.82
N HIS A 119 -15.93 3.61 -14.83
CA HIS A 119 -15.43 4.69 -15.70
C HIS A 119 -16.18 5.01 -17.00
N ARG A 120 -17.43 4.54 -17.22
CA ARG A 120 -18.22 5.15 -18.32
C ARG A 120 -18.83 6.51 -17.97
N TYR A 121 -19.19 6.80 -16.72
CA TYR A 121 -19.79 8.09 -16.31
C TYR A 121 -19.66 8.38 -14.81
N GLY A 122 -18.44 8.50 -14.27
CA GLY A 122 -18.27 8.96 -12.89
C GLY A 122 -16.82 9.36 -12.60
N PRO A 123 -16.58 10.46 -11.88
CA PRO A 123 -15.22 10.83 -11.49
C PRO A 123 -14.58 9.67 -10.73
N PRO A 124 -13.31 9.34 -11.01
CA PRO A 124 -12.62 8.26 -10.31
C PRO A 124 -12.74 8.53 -8.81
N VAL A 125 -13.28 7.55 -8.07
CA VAL A 125 -13.28 7.63 -6.61
C VAL A 125 -11.82 7.66 -6.22
N ARG A 126 -11.33 8.85 -5.83
CA ARG A 126 -9.94 9.05 -5.42
C ARG A 126 -9.68 8.10 -4.26
N GLN A 127 -8.93 7.04 -4.54
CA GLN A 127 -8.53 6.11 -3.51
C GLN A 127 -7.37 6.74 -2.76
N SER A 128 -7.47 6.75 -1.43
CA SER A 128 -6.40 7.29 -0.58
C SER A 128 -5.08 6.59 -0.87
N VAL A 129 -4.00 7.36 -0.95
CA VAL A 129 -2.66 6.83 -1.24
C VAL A 129 -2.22 5.89 -0.12
N ASP A 130 -1.92 4.64 -0.49
CA ASP A 130 -1.57 3.56 0.43
C ASP A 130 -0.19 2.96 0.06
N PRO A 131 0.66 2.55 1.01
CA PRO A 131 1.89 1.82 0.76
C PRO A 131 1.79 0.55 -0.10
N ARG A 132 0.61 -0.03 -0.24
CA ARG A 132 0.35 -1.17 -1.15
C ARG A 132 0.45 -0.78 -2.62
N MET A 133 0.26 0.51 -2.93
CA MET A 133 0.33 1.06 -4.27
C MET A 133 1.76 1.14 -4.82
N TYR A 134 1.85 1.40 -6.12
CA TYR A 134 3.09 1.60 -6.84
C TYR A 134 3.12 2.98 -7.49
N TYR A 135 4.29 3.48 -7.82
CA TYR A 135 4.43 4.72 -8.55
C TYR A 135 5.63 4.68 -9.50
N ASN A 136 5.66 5.59 -10.46
CA ASN A 136 6.86 5.87 -11.25
C ASN A 136 6.97 7.37 -11.59
N LYS A 137 8.15 7.79 -12.07
CA LYS A 137 8.40 9.13 -12.59
C LYS A 137 8.56 9.01 -14.10
N GLY A 138 7.59 9.50 -14.88
CA GLY A 138 7.55 9.30 -16.33
C GLY A 138 7.35 7.82 -16.71
N TYR A 139 8.35 7.21 -17.35
CA TYR A 139 8.36 5.80 -17.79
C TYR A 139 9.44 4.95 -17.11
N THR A 140 9.95 5.40 -15.95
CA THR A 140 10.87 4.58 -15.15
C THR A 140 10.19 3.34 -14.60
N ASP A 141 10.97 2.39 -14.09
CA ASP A 141 10.44 1.23 -13.40
C ASP A 141 9.54 1.63 -12.22
N LEU A 142 8.54 0.79 -11.95
CA LEU A 142 7.68 0.96 -10.80
C LEU A 142 8.49 0.84 -9.51
N LYS A 143 8.15 1.69 -8.55
CA LYS A 143 8.62 1.64 -7.17
C LYS A 143 7.43 1.51 -6.24
N LYS A 144 7.61 0.83 -5.11
CA LYS A 144 6.61 0.84 -4.03
C LYS A 144 6.44 2.25 -3.46
N VAL A 145 5.20 2.63 -3.20
CA VAL A 145 4.86 3.86 -2.46
C VAL A 145 5.33 3.68 -1.02
N ASN A 146 6.48 4.23 -0.68
CA ASN A 146 6.99 4.23 0.69
C ASN A 146 7.82 5.48 0.94
N TYR A 147 8.01 5.81 2.22
CA TYR A 147 8.73 7.01 2.61
C TYR A 147 10.12 7.11 1.97
N ASN A 148 10.91 6.03 1.95
CA ASN A 148 12.28 6.08 1.45
C ASN A 148 12.34 6.39 -0.04
N ASN A 149 11.52 5.69 -0.84
CA ASN A 149 11.44 5.88 -2.28
C ASN A 149 10.95 7.30 -2.62
N LEU A 150 9.86 7.74 -1.97
CA LEU A 150 9.28 9.06 -2.21
C LEU A 150 10.19 10.20 -1.75
N LYS A 151 10.89 10.03 -0.62
CA LYS A 151 11.87 11.00 -0.10
C LYS A 151 12.96 11.29 -1.12
N HIS A 152 13.43 10.28 -1.84
CA HIS A 152 14.44 10.46 -2.88
C HIS A 152 13.85 11.09 -4.15
N ASP A 153 12.70 10.61 -4.61
CA ASP A 153 12.14 11.04 -5.89
C ASP A 153 11.43 12.41 -5.84
N MET A 154 11.04 12.87 -4.65
CA MET A 154 10.40 14.17 -4.38
C MET A 154 11.33 15.18 -3.70
N ALA A 155 12.64 14.91 -3.63
CA ALA A 155 13.61 15.75 -2.94
C ALA A 155 13.67 17.19 -3.49
N ASP A 156 13.21 17.39 -4.73
CA ASP A 156 13.11 18.68 -5.41
C ASP A 156 11.88 19.52 -4.99
N ASN A 157 10.99 19.00 -4.12
CA ASN A 157 9.80 19.73 -3.64
C ASN A 157 9.79 19.84 -2.11
N PRO A 158 10.10 21.02 -1.53
CA PRO A 158 10.18 21.18 -0.07
C PRO A 158 8.84 20.99 0.64
N VAL A 159 7.71 21.28 -0.02
CA VAL A 159 6.36 21.11 0.55
C VAL A 159 6.03 19.63 0.70
N SER A 160 6.25 18.84 -0.36
CA SER A 160 6.08 17.38 -0.32
C SER A 160 6.99 16.75 0.74
N MET A 161 8.23 17.22 0.85
CA MET A 161 9.19 16.71 1.84
C MET A 161 8.72 16.95 3.28
N ASN A 162 8.21 18.14 3.59
CA ASN A 162 7.65 18.43 4.92
C ASN A 162 6.46 17.49 5.25
N LEU A 163 5.58 17.27 4.28
CA LEU A 163 4.44 16.36 4.42
C LEU A 163 4.88 14.90 4.63
N LEU A 164 5.90 14.43 3.89
CA LEU A 164 6.48 13.10 4.07
C LEU A 164 7.13 12.91 5.45
N GLU A 165 7.80 13.93 5.98
CA GLU A 165 8.31 13.90 7.35
C GLU A 165 7.17 13.81 8.36
N GLY A 166 6.09 14.55 8.14
CA GLY A 166 4.87 14.44 8.93
C GLY A 166 4.25 13.04 8.89
N TYR A 167 4.25 12.39 7.73
CA TYR A 167 3.84 10.99 7.57
C TYR A 167 4.71 10.07 8.44
N ARG A 168 6.04 10.16 8.33
CA ARG A 168 6.98 9.35 9.11
C ARG A 168 6.81 9.53 10.62
N LYS A 169 6.63 10.77 11.09
CA LYS A 169 6.37 11.06 12.51
C LYS A 169 5.08 10.38 12.99
N ASN A 170 4.01 10.47 12.21
CA ASN A 170 2.74 9.84 12.54
C ASN A 170 2.84 8.30 12.56
N MET A 171 3.50 7.69 11.57
CA MET A 171 3.71 6.24 11.52
C MET A 171 4.50 5.74 12.73
N ASN A 172 5.54 6.48 13.13
CA ASN A 172 6.32 6.15 14.33
C ASN A 172 5.47 6.28 15.61
N ALA A 173 4.70 7.36 15.74
CA ALA A 173 3.81 7.56 16.89
C ALA A 173 2.75 6.45 16.98
N SER A 174 2.11 6.11 15.86
CA SER A 174 1.16 4.99 15.78
C SER A 174 1.81 3.67 16.21
N LYS A 175 3.00 3.35 15.69
CA LYS A 175 3.76 2.16 16.09
C LYS A 175 4.04 2.14 17.60
N THR A 176 4.45 3.26 18.19
CA THR A 176 4.68 3.33 19.64
C THR A 176 3.40 3.12 20.44
N MET A 177 2.27 3.68 19.99
CA MET A 177 0.96 3.47 20.63
C MET A 177 0.53 2.01 20.55
N TYR A 178 0.71 1.33 19.42
CA TYR A 178 0.38 -0.09 19.29
C TYR A 178 1.26 -0.98 20.17
N VAL A 179 2.56 -0.69 20.27
CA VAL A 179 3.46 -1.42 21.18
C VAL A 179 3.05 -1.22 22.64
N ALA A 180 2.76 0.02 23.03
CA ALA A 180 2.28 0.33 24.38
C ALA A 180 0.91 -0.31 24.67
N ALA A 181 0.02 -0.36 23.66
CA ALA A 181 -1.28 -1.03 23.76
C ALA A 181 -1.11 -2.53 24.02
N GLY A 182 -0.27 -3.20 23.22
CA GLY A 182 0.03 -4.63 23.39
C GLY A 182 0.63 -4.93 24.77
N ALA A 183 1.61 -4.14 25.21
CA ALA A 183 2.21 -4.28 26.54
C ALA A 183 1.17 -4.10 27.67
N SER A 184 0.28 -3.11 27.54
CA SER A 184 -0.77 -2.84 28.53
C SER A 184 -1.80 -3.98 28.59
N ILE A 185 -2.21 -4.52 27.44
CA ILE A 185 -3.13 -5.66 27.39
C ILE A 185 -2.52 -6.89 28.08
N VAL A 186 -1.26 -7.21 27.76
CA VAL A 186 -0.54 -8.33 28.39
C VAL A 186 -0.42 -8.11 29.91
N ALA A 187 -0.04 -6.91 30.35
CA ALA A 187 0.03 -6.59 31.78
C ALA A 187 -1.33 -6.72 32.49
N GLY A 188 -2.41 -6.30 31.83
CA GLY A 188 -3.78 -6.44 32.32
C GLY A 188 -4.20 -7.90 32.49
N LEU A 189 -3.90 -8.74 31.50
CA LEU A 189 -4.16 -10.19 31.55
C LEU A 189 -3.32 -10.89 32.62
N VAL A 190 -2.03 -10.59 32.73
CA VAL A 190 -1.15 -11.14 33.79
C VAL A 190 -1.65 -10.73 35.17
N SER A 191 -1.96 -9.44 35.37
CA SER A 191 -2.56 -8.94 36.62
C SER A 191 -3.86 -9.65 36.95
N PHE A 192 -4.70 -9.92 35.94
CA PHE A 192 -5.96 -10.65 36.12
C PHE A 192 -5.73 -12.10 36.57
N VAL A 193 -4.82 -12.83 35.91
CA VAL A 193 -4.49 -14.21 36.24
C VAL A 193 -3.81 -14.33 37.61
N VAL A 194 -2.83 -13.47 37.92
CA VAL A 194 -2.13 -13.50 39.23
C VAL A 194 -3.11 -13.20 40.36
N LYS A 195 -3.95 -12.17 40.22
CA LYS A 195 -4.97 -11.84 41.23
C LYS A 195 -6.07 -12.91 41.34
N GLY A 196 -6.44 -13.54 40.24
CA GLY A 196 -7.36 -14.69 40.25
C GLY A 196 -6.76 -15.93 40.93
N SER A 197 -5.49 -16.24 40.66
CA SER A 197 -4.78 -17.41 41.19
C SER A 197 -4.45 -17.28 42.68
N ASN A 198 -4.07 -16.09 43.16
CA ASN A 198 -3.83 -15.84 44.58
C ASN A 198 -5.10 -16.05 45.43
N ASN A 199 -6.28 -15.82 44.85
CA ASN A 199 -7.55 -16.07 45.53
C ASN A 199 -7.97 -17.54 45.52
N ALA A 200 -7.64 -18.31 44.47
CA ALA A 200 -7.88 -19.76 44.45
C ALA A 200 -7.04 -20.49 45.51
N ARG A 201 -5.80 -20.05 45.75
CA ARG A 201 -4.90 -20.65 46.76
C ARG A 201 -5.27 -20.33 48.21
N LEU A 202 -5.98 -19.22 48.46
CA LEU A 202 -6.49 -18.89 49.80
C LEU A 202 -7.75 -19.71 50.17
N SER A 203 -8.41 -20.34 49.19
CA SER A 203 -9.62 -21.13 49.42
C SER A 203 -9.38 -22.64 49.60
N ASP A 204 -8.17 -23.13 49.34
CA ASP A 204 -7.77 -24.56 49.43
C ASP A 204 -6.92 -24.87 50.69
N GLY A 205 -6.80 -23.93 51.62
CA GLY A 205 -6.13 -24.14 52.91
C GLY A 205 -7.10 -24.72 53.94
N ASN A 206 -7.00 -26.02 54.20
CA ASN A 206 -7.64 -26.71 55.33
C ASN A 206 -7.67 -25.85 56.61
N SER A 207 -8.87 -25.54 57.11
CA SER A 207 -9.08 -25.15 58.51
C SER A 207 -10.36 -25.78 59.04
N PHE A 208 -10.20 -27.02 59.53
CA PHE A 208 -11.04 -27.53 60.61
C PHE A 208 -10.66 -26.76 61.89
N GLY A 209 -11.38 -25.68 62.18
CA GLY A 209 -11.16 -24.89 63.39
C GLY A 209 -12.19 -23.79 63.54
N HIS A 210 -13.07 -23.94 64.52
CA HIS A 210 -14.00 -22.91 64.98
C HIS A 210 -13.30 -21.57 65.29
N GLN A 211 -13.73 -20.48 64.65
CA GLN A 211 -13.96 -19.21 65.35
C GLN A 211 -14.77 -18.23 64.48
N GLN A 212 -15.85 -17.72 65.07
CA GLN A 212 -16.70 -16.67 64.52
C GLN A 212 -15.94 -15.35 64.50
N GLY A 213 -15.70 -14.82 63.30
CA GLY A 213 -15.29 -13.45 63.07
C GLY A 213 -15.68 -13.09 61.65
N PHE A 214 -16.43 -12.00 61.47
CA PHE A 214 -16.75 -11.46 60.15
C PHE A 214 -15.45 -10.92 59.50
N SER A 215 -14.60 -11.82 59.02
CA SER A 215 -13.47 -11.47 58.17
C SER A 215 -14.05 -11.02 56.84
N SER A 216 -13.98 -9.71 56.61
CA SER A 216 -14.16 -9.05 55.32
C SER A 216 -13.63 -9.97 54.20
N MET A 217 -14.54 -10.53 53.40
CA MET A 217 -14.18 -11.15 52.13
C MET A 217 -13.49 -10.06 51.32
N SER A 218 -12.16 -10.11 51.26
CA SER A 218 -11.39 -9.24 50.39
C SER A 218 -11.70 -9.65 48.96
N THR A 219 -12.71 -9.01 48.38
CA THR A 219 -13.07 -9.20 46.98
C THR A 219 -11.87 -8.81 46.12
N PRO A 220 -11.47 -9.64 45.15
CA PRO A 220 -10.31 -9.36 44.32
C PRO A 220 -10.47 -7.99 43.65
N ASN A 221 -9.56 -7.07 43.96
CA ASN A 221 -9.54 -5.77 43.32
C ASN A 221 -8.92 -5.87 41.92
N PHE A 222 -9.77 -6.17 40.93
CA PHE A 222 -9.42 -6.22 39.51
C PHE A 222 -9.28 -4.84 38.85
N ALA A 223 -9.38 -3.73 39.59
CA ALA A 223 -9.32 -2.38 39.02
C ALA A 223 -8.04 -2.15 38.20
N SER A 224 -6.89 -2.68 38.64
CA SER A 224 -5.65 -2.57 37.87
C SER A 224 -5.71 -3.33 36.53
N SER A 225 -6.34 -4.50 36.51
CA SER A 225 -6.50 -5.30 35.29
C SER A 225 -7.41 -4.59 34.28
N PHE A 226 -8.52 -4.02 34.74
CA PHE A 226 -9.42 -3.23 33.89
C PHE A 226 -8.79 -1.90 33.43
N LEU A 227 -8.01 -1.25 34.30
CA LEU A 227 -7.27 -0.04 33.93
C LEU A 227 -6.27 -0.32 32.82
N PHE A 228 -5.47 -1.39 32.92
CA PHE A 228 -4.48 -1.73 31.88
C PHE A 228 -5.14 -2.18 30.57
N LEU A 229 -6.24 -2.94 30.63
CA LEU A 229 -7.01 -3.28 29.44
C LEU A 229 -7.62 -2.04 28.78
N GLY A 230 -8.17 -1.11 29.58
CA GLY A 230 -8.74 0.15 29.11
C GLY A 230 -7.68 1.06 28.47
N LEU A 231 -6.51 1.21 29.10
CA LEU A 231 -5.37 1.92 28.51
C LEU A 231 -4.92 1.25 27.21
N GLY A 232 -4.87 -0.07 27.18
CA GLY A 232 -4.53 -0.85 25.99
C GLY A 232 -5.46 -0.55 24.82
N ALA A 233 -6.78 -0.62 25.05
CA ALA A 233 -7.79 -0.31 24.05
C ALA A 233 -7.72 1.15 23.58
N GLY A 234 -7.54 2.09 24.51
CA GLY A 234 -7.42 3.52 24.21
C GLY A 234 -6.19 3.84 23.34
N LEU A 235 -5.04 3.24 23.66
CA LEU A 235 -3.82 3.39 22.87
C LEU A 235 -3.94 2.75 21.49
N ALA A 236 -4.61 1.59 21.36
CA ALA A 236 -4.85 0.97 20.07
C ALA A 236 -5.74 1.83 19.16
N ALA A 237 -6.83 2.37 19.71
CA ALA A 237 -7.72 3.28 18.99
C ALA A 237 -7.01 4.60 18.60
N GLY A 238 -6.23 5.18 19.52
CA GLY A 238 -5.39 6.34 19.25
C GLY A 238 -4.35 6.07 18.16
N GLY A 239 -3.68 4.91 18.23
CA GLY A 239 -2.72 4.45 17.23
C GLY A 239 -3.33 4.39 15.83
N TYR A 240 -4.56 3.88 15.71
CA TYR A 240 -5.29 3.83 14.43
C TYR A 240 -5.63 5.22 13.89
N ALA A 241 -6.10 6.13 14.74
CA ALA A 241 -6.41 7.50 14.32
C ALA A 241 -5.16 8.23 13.82
N VAL A 242 -4.03 8.07 14.52
CA VAL A 242 -2.74 8.65 14.12
C VAL A 242 -2.25 8.03 12.81
N ASP A 243 -2.37 6.71 12.64
CA ASP A 243 -2.00 6.00 11.40
C ASP A 243 -2.77 6.55 10.18
N ARG A 244 -4.10 6.66 10.31
CA ARG A 244 -4.98 7.22 9.28
C ARG A 244 -4.62 8.67 8.93
N SER A 245 -4.28 9.47 9.93
CA SER A 245 -3.81 10.84 9.71
C SER A 245 -2.45 10.86 8.98
N GLY A 246 -1.61 9.85 9.19
CA GLY A 246 -0.39 9.63 8.43
C GLY A 246 -0.68 9.43 6.95
N TYR A 247 -1.55 8.50 6.58
CA TYR A 247 -1.88 8.26 5.16
C TYR A 247 -2.44 9.51 4.45
N ARG A 248 -3.21 10.35 5.15
CA ARG A 248 -3.63 11.65 4.60
C ARG A 248 -2.44 12.56 4.27
N LYS A 249 -1.40 12.59 5.10
CA LYS A 249 -0.18 13.36 4.80
C LYS A 249 0.59 12.78 3.62
N LEU A 250 0.62 11.45 3.48
CA LEU A 250 1.21 10.79 2.32
C LEU A 250 0.48 11.18 1.02
N GLU A 251 -0.86 11.16 1.04
CA GLU A 251 -1.71 11.60 -0.07
C GLU A 251 -1.45 13.08 -0.41
N MET A 252 -1.47 13.97 0.59
CA MET A 252 -1.16 15.38 0.38
C MET A 252 0.26 15.62 -0.17
N ALA A 253 1.24 14.80 0.21
CA ALA A 253 2.61 14.92 -0.29
C ALA A 253 2.69 14.62 -1.79
N VAL A 254 1.99 13.57 -2.24
CA VAL A 254 1.89 13.21 -3.66
C VAL A 254 1.13 14.29 -4.43
N ASP A 255 0.01 14.76 -3.89
CA ASP A 255 -0.78 15.83 -4.51
C ASP A 255 0.02 17.13 -4.64
N ALA A 256 0.75 17.53 -3.60
CA ALA A 256 1.62 18.70 -3.63
C ALA A 256 2.79 18.55 -4.63
N TYR A 257 3.24 17.32 -4.86
CA TYR A 257 4.30 17.05 -5.83
C TYR A 257 3.80 17.17 -7.26
N ASN A 258 2.58 16.67 -7.51
CA ASN A 258 1.98 16.60 -8.84
C ASN A 258 1.34 17.91 -9.32
N ARG A 259 1.13 18.89 -8.44
CA ARG A 259 0.81 20.28 -8.81
C ARG A 259 2.03 21.01 -9.35
#